data_AF-A0A3C0SR67-F1
#
_entry.id   AF-A0A3C0SR67-F1
#
_cell.length_a   1.000
_cell.length_b   1.000
_cell.length_c   1.000
_cell.angle_alpha   90.00
_cell.angle_beta   90.00
_cell.angle_gamma   90.00
#
_symmetry.space_group_name_H-M   'P 1'
#
loop_
_entity.id
_entity.type
_entity.pdbx_description
1 polymer ?
#
loop_
_entity_poly.entity_id
_entity_poly.type
_entity_poly.pdbx_seq_one_letter_code
_entity_poly.pdbx_strand_id
1 'polypeptide(L)'
;MKLILKYLKNYKLLFMINVISVFGFILVELGIPTIMARVIDKGIANSDINYIKTMGLIIVVISIIGVLGTILLGYCSSKISTSITRDIRNDIFKKLQEFSHSEYDRFGISSMITRTTNDAFQVMQFINILL
;
A
#
# COMPACT_ATOMS: atom_id res chain seq x y z
N MET A 1 17.06 -2.28 -3.95
CA MET A 1 16.35 -1.34 -3.05
C MET A 1 16.81 0.12 -3.12
N LYS A 2 18.11 0.46 -3.26
CA LYS A 2 18.57 1.87 -3.30
C LYS A 2 17.84 2.75 -4.33
N LEU A 3 17.54 2.22 -5.52
CA LEU A 3 16.77 2.91 -6.56
C LEU A 3 15.36 3.27 -6.08
N ILE A 4 14.60 2.29 -5.58
CA ILE A 4 13.23 2.47 -5.08
C ILE A 4 13.21 3.50 -3.94
N LEU A 5 14.14 3.39 -2.98
CA LEU A 5 14.26 4.33 -1.87
C LEU A 5 14.60 5.76 -2.33
N LYS A 6 15.33 5.92 -3.44
CA LYS A 6 15.63 7.24 -4.03
C LYS A 6 14.34 7.91 -4.54
N TYR A 7 13.50 7.20 -5.28
CA TYR A 7 12.25 7.75 -5.81
C TYR A 7 11.16 7.87 -4.75
N LEU A 8 11.10 6.94 -3.78
CA LEU A 8 10.15 6.98 -2.66
C LEU A 8 10.32 8.25 -1.80
N LYS A 9 11.54 8.81 -1.71
CA LYS A 9 11.81 10.07 -0.99
C LYS A 9 11.04 11.28 -1.54
N ASN A 10 10.55 11.22 -2.78
CA ASN A 10 9.72 12.28 -3.34
C ASN A 10 8.27 12.20 -2.85
N TYR A 11 7.87 11.06 -2.27
CA TYR A 11 6.49 10.76 -1.84
C TYR A 11 6.36 10.53 -0.33
N LYS A 12 7.22 11.17 0.48
CA LYS A 12 7.28 10.97 1.94
C LYS A 12 5.94 11.19 2.66
N LEU A 13 5.15 12.18 2.23
CA LEU A 13 3.85 12.46 2.85
C LEU A 13 2.86 11.31 2.63
N LEU A 14 2.75 10.81 1.39
CA LEU A 14 1.90 9.66 1.07
C LEU A 14 2.38 8.40 1.80
N PHE A 15 3.70 8.21 1.90
CA PHE A 15 4.28 7.09 2.65
C PHE A 15 3.94 7.19 4.15
N MET A 16 4.02 8.38 4.76
CA MET A 16 3.68 8.57 6.17
C MET A 16 2.20 8.28 6.44
N ILE A 17 1.31 8.74 5.54
CA ILE A 17 -0.13 8.44 5.61
C ILE A 17 -0.37 6.93 5.49
N ASN A 18 0.28 6.27 4.54
CA ASN A 18 0.21 4.83 4.33
C ASN A 18 0.59 4.06 5.61
N VAL A 19 1.73 4.41 6.23
CA VAL A 19 2.17 3.80 7.50
C VAL A 19 1.14 3.97 8.61
N ILE A 20 0.57 5.18 8.76
CA ILE A 20 -0.47 5.44 9.76
C ILE A 20 -1.72 4.59 9.50
N SER A 21 -2.12 4.46 8.23
CA SER A 21 -3.26 3.61 7.83
C SER A 21 -3.03 2.14 8.13
N VAL A 22 -1.82 1.61 7.92
CA VAL A 22 -1.46 0.22 8.29
C VAL A 22 -1.62 0.00 9.79
N PHE A 23 -1.07 0.90 10.63
CA PHE A 23 -1.22 0.78 12.08
C PHE A 23 -2.68 0.84 12.52
N GLY A 24 -3.46 1.76 11.94
CA GLY A 24 -4.90 1.86 12.20
C GLY A 24 -5.64 0.56 11.84
N PHE A 25 -5.33 -0.01 10.67
CA PHE A 25 -5.91 -1.26 10.21
C PHE A 25 -5.61 -2.42 11.17
N ILE A 26 -4.34 -2.59 11.56
CA ILE A 26 -3.92 -3.66 12.49
C ILE A 26 -4.63 -3.52 13.84
N LEU A 27 -4.76 -2.30 14.36
CA LEU A 27 -5.48 -2.06 15.63
C LEU A 27 -6.95 -2.45 15.55
N VAL A 28 -7.61 -2.20 14.42
CA VAL A 28 -9.00 -2.61 14.19
C VAL A 28 -9.10 -4.14 14.11
N GLU A 29 -8.23 -4.77 13.33
CA GLU A 29 -8.24 -6.21 13.09
C GLU A 29 -7.98 -7.02 14.37
N LEU A 30 -7.06 -6.55 15.24
CA LEU A 30 -6.82 -7.15 16.55
C LEU A 30 -7.83 -6.69 17.62
N GLY A 31 -8.43 -5.51 17.45
CA GLY A 31 -9.41 -4.93 18.36
C GLY A 31 -10.72 -5.69 18.38
N ILE A 32 -11.22 -6.13 17.22
CA ILE A 32 -12.51 -6.84 17.10
C ILE A 32 -12.53 -8.13 17.94
N PRO A 33 -11.55 -9.06 17.84
CA PRO A 33 -11.50 -10.26 18.69
C PRO A 33 -11.44 -9.94 20.19
N THR A 34 -10.68 -8.91 20.57
CA THR A 34 -10.57 -8.48 21.98
C THR A 34 -11.92 -7.99 22.52
N ILE A 35 -12.67 -7.25 21.70
CA ILE A 35 -14.00 -6.79 22.03
C ILE A 35 -14.97 -7.97 22.10
N MET A 36 -14.91 -8.90 21.14
CA MET A 36 -15.75 -10.10 21.13
C MET A 36 -15.54 -10.98 22.37
N ALA A 37 -14.30 -11.18 22.82
CA ALA A 37 -14.01 -11.90 24.06
C ALA A 37 -14.73 -11.24 25.26
N ARG A 38 -14.67 -9.90 25.37
CA ARG A 38 -15.38 -9.16 26.43
C ARG A 38 -16.90 -9.30 26.33
N VAL A 39 -17.47 -9.37 25.12
CA VAL A 39 -18.90 -9.62 24.91
C VAL A 39 -19.30 -10.99 25.45
N ILE A 40 -18.48 -12.02 25.21
CA ILE A 40 -18.72 -13.37 25.72
C ILE A 40 -18.60 -13.39 27.25
N ASP A 41 -17.48 -12.91 27.79
CA ASP A 41 -17.15 -13.01 29.21
C ASP A 41 -18.04 -12.14 30.11
N LYS A 42 -18.43 -10.94 29.64
CA LYS A 42 -19.18 -9.99 30.47
C LYS A 42 -20.63 -9.82 30.03
N GLY A 43 -20.92 -9.95 28.74
CA GLY A 43 -22.27 -9.83 28.23
C GLY A 43 -23.04 -11.14 28.38
N ILE A 44 -22.57 -12.20 27.72
CA ILE A 44 -23.28 -13.49 27.68
C ILE A 44 -23.28 -14.15 29.06
N ALA A 45 -22.13 -14.22 29.74
CA ALA A 45 -22.05 -14.86 31.06
C ALA A 45 -22.95 -14.21 32.12
N ASN A 46 -23.15 -12.88 32.06
CA ASN A 46 -24.03 -12.15 32.98
C ASN A 46 -25.45 -11.92 32.41
N SER A 47 -25.76 -12.43 31.22
CA SER A 47 -27.02 -12.18 30.50
C SER A 47 -27.38 -10.70 30.32
N ASP A 48 -26.37 -9.82 30.23
CA ASP A 48 -26.55 -8.38 30.05
C ASP A 48 -26.70 -8.03 28.56
N ILE A 49 -27.96 -8.03 28.10
CA ILE A 49 -28.33 -7.71 26.72
C ILE A 49 -27.97 -6.27 26.35
N ASN A 50 -27.99 -5.34 27.31
CA ASN A 50 -27.65 -3.94 27.04
C ASN A 50 -26.16 -3.80 26.76
N TYR A 51 -25.30 -4.46 27.55
CA TYR A 51 -23.86 -4.50 27.30
C TYR A 51 -23.52 -5.08 25.92
N ILE A 52 -24.17 -6.19 25.53
CA ILE A 52 -23.99 -6.82 24.22
C ILE A 52 -24.35 -5.85 23.09
N LYS A 53 -25.48 -5.13 23.20
CA LYS A 53 -25.91 -4.16 22.18
C LYS A 53 -24.94 -2.98 22.05
N THR A 54 -24.51 -2.40 23.17
CA THR A 54 -23.55 -1.28 23.16
C THR A 54 -22.22 -1.69 22.54
N MET A 55 -21.71 -2.87 22.92
CA MET A 55 -20.43 -3.35 22.42
C MET A 55 -20.51 -3.77 20.94
N GLY A 56 -21.64 -4.34 20.50
CA GLY A 56 -21.90 -4.60 19.09
C GLY A 56 -21.92 -3.32 18.24
N LEU A 57 -22.50 -2.24 18.75
CA LEU A 57 -22.46 -0.93 18.07
C LEU A 57 -21.03 -0.39 17.98
N ILE A 58 -20.22 -0.56 19.02
CA ILE A 58 -18.79 -0.20 18.99
C ILE A 58 -18.04 -0.98 17.89
N ILE A 59 -18.29 -2.29 17.75
CA ILE A 59 -17.69 -3.10 16.67
C ILE A 59 -18.05 -2.53 15.30
N VAL A 60 -19.31 -2.16 15.08
CA VAL A 60 -19.75 -1.57 13.80
C VAL A 60 -19.01 -0.27 13.50
N VAL A 61 -18.92 0.63 14.49
CA VAL A 61 -18.21 1.90 14.33
C VAL A 61 -16.73 1.70 14.02
N ILE A 62 -16.05 0.82 14.78
CA ILE A 62 -14.64 0.50 14.57
C ILE A 62 -14.41 -0.16 13.21
N SER A 63 -15.33 -1.03 12.77
CA SER A 63 -15.25 -1.69 11.46
C SER A 63 -15.36 -0.68 10.31
N ILE A 64 -16.24 0.31 10.42
CA ILE A 64 -16.35 1.39 9.42
C ILE A 64 -15.03 2.17 9.34
N ILE A 65 -14.42 2.50 10.48
CA ILE A 65 -13.11 3.16 10.53
C ILE A 65 -12.03 2.28 9.90
N GLY A 66 -12.05 0.98 10.17
CA GLY A 66 -11.15 0.00 9.57
C GLY A 66 -11.25 -0.03 8.05
N VAL A 67 -12.47 -0.09 7.50
CA VAL A 67 -12.71 -0.06 6.05
C VAL A 67 -12.17 1.22 5.42
N LEU A 68 -12.42 2.38 6.05
CA LEU A 68 -11.85 3.65 5.59
C LEU A 68 -10.31 3.60 5.60
N GLY A 69 -9.71 3.03 6.64
CA GLY A 69 -8.27 2.80 6.74
C GLY A 69 -7.73 1.92 5.60
N THR A 70 -8.40 0.81 5.28
CA THR A 70 -8.01 -0.09 4.19
C THR A 70 -8.11 0.57 2.81
N ILE A 71 -9.18 1.35 2.57
CA ILE A 71 -9.33 2.09 1.31
C ILE A 71 -8.20 3.12 1.16
N LEU A 72 -7.89 3.84 2.25
CA LEU A 72 -6.86 4.87 2.25
C LEU A 72 -5.46 4.26 2.08
N LEU A 73 -5.23 3.11 2.68
CA LEU A 73 -4.03 2.30 2.49
C LEU A 73 -3.86 1.92 1.01
N GLY A 74 -4.87 1.28 0.42
CA GLY A 74 -4.84 0.85 -0.98
C GLY A 74 -4.67 2.02 -1.96
N TYR A 75 -5.32 3.15 -1.69
CA TYR A 75 -5.14 4.37 -2.48
C TYR A 75 -3.70 4.87 -2.41
N CYS A 76 -3.12 4.97 -1.20
CA CYS A 76 -1.75 5.44 -1.04
C CYS A 76 -0.74 4.48 -1.67
N SER A 77 -0.86 3.17 -1.45
CA SER A 77 0.03 2.15 -2.04
C SER A 77 -0.01 2.21 -3.58
N SER A 78 -1.20 2.31 -4.17
CA SER A 78 -1.37 2.45 -5.63
C SER A 78 -0.81 3.76 -6.15
N LYS A 79 -1.06 4.88 -5.46
CA LYS A 79 -0.57 6.20 -5.88
C LYS A 79 0.95 6.28 -5.83
N ILE A 80 1.58 5.73 -4.80
CA ILE A 80 3.04 5.73 -4.66
C ILE A 80 3.68 4.82 -5.72
N SER A 81 3.19 3.59 -5.88
CA SER A 81 3.79 2.63 -6.81
C SER A 81 3.72 3.11 -8.27
N THR A 82 2.57 3.63 -8.69
CA THR A 82 2.37 4.16 -10.05
C THR A 82 3.20 5.42 -10.28
N SER A 83 3.30 6.32 -9.30
CA SER A 83 4.06 7.56 -9.44
C SER A 83 5.57 7.33 -9.50
N ILE A 84 6.11 6.43 -8.66
CA ILE A 84 7.52 6.03 -8.72
C ILE A 84 7.84 5.37 -10.06
N THR A 85 6.97 4.48 -10.53
CA THR A 85 7.17 3.78 -11.81
C THR A 85 7.14 4.75 -12.98
N ARG A 86 6.25 5.75 -12.95
CA ARG A 86 6.21 6.84 -13.94
C ARG A 86 7.54 7.60 -13.99
N ASP A 87 8.08 7.98 -12.84
CA ASP A 87 9.36 8.70 -12.77
C ASP A 87 10.53 7.85 -13.29
N ILE A 88 10.58 6.57 -12.91
CA ILE A 88 11.58 5.61 -13.43
C ILE A 88 11.49 5.50 -14.96
N ARG A 89 10.28 5.36 -15.51
CA ARG A 89 10.07 5.25 -16.95
C ARG A 89 10.49 6.53 -17.69
N ASN A 90 10.21 7.70 -17.13
CA ASN A 90 10.63 8.97 -17.70
C ASN A 90 12.16 9.10 -17.73
N ASP A 91 12.84 8.73 -16.66
CA ASP A 91 14.31 8.78 -16.59
C ASP A 91 14.96 7.77 -17.55
N ILE A 92 14.40 6.56 -17.66
CA ILE A 92 14.83 5.57 -18.66
C ILE A 92 14.63 6.12 -20.07
N PHE A 93 13.45 6.66 -20.38
CA PHE A 93 13.13 7.17 -21.71
C PHE A 93 14.02 8.35 -22.11
N LYS A 94 14.31 9.25 -21.17
CA LYS A 94 15.25 10.35 -21.37
C LYS A 94 16.65 9.82 -21.68
N LYS A 95 17.11 8.78 -20.97
CA LYS A 95 18.43 8.19 -21.22
C LYS A 95 18.52 7.48 -22.57
N LEU A 96 17.46 6.82 -23.02
CA LEU A 96 17.40 6.18 -24.32
C LEU A 96 17.58 7.20 -25.48
N GLN A 97 17.03 8.41 -25.35
CA GLN A 97 17.20 9.44 -26.37
C GLN A 97 18.64 9.94 -26.52
N GLU A 98 19.49 9.75 -25.51
CA GLU A 98 20.90 10.13 -25.54
C GLU A 98 21.83 9.05 -26.11
N PHE A 99 21.32 7.84 -26.39
CA PHE A 99 22.15 6.72 -26.84
C PHE A 99 22.66 6.89 -28.27
N SER A 100 23.92 6.54 -28.48
CA SER A 100 24.54 6.39 -29.80
C SER A 100 24.11 5.09 -30.48
N HIS A 101 24.28 4.99 -31.81
CA HIS A 101 23.96 3.77 -32.55
C HIS A 101 24.70 2.53 -32.01
N SER A 102 25.95 2.68 -31.58
CA SER A 102 26.72 1.59 -30.96
C SER A 102 26.11 1.08 -29.64
N GLU A 103 25.48 1.96 -28.87
CA GLU A 103 24.78 1.58 -27.63
C GLU A 103 23.44 0.90 -27.93
N TYR A 104 22.73 1.35 -28.96
CA TYR A 104 21.52 0.70 -29.45
C TYR A 104 21.80 -0.76 -29.88
N ASP A 105 22.89 -0.99 -30.61
CA ASP A 105 23.29 -2.33 -31.04
C ASP A 105 23.74 -3.20 -29.86
N ARG A 106 24.42 -2.63 -28.87
CA ARG A 106 24.87 -3.35 -27.67
C ARG A 106 23.71 -3.80 -26.79
N PHE A 107 22.73 -2.93 -26.55
CA PHE A 107 21.61 -3.25 -25.67
C PHE A 107 20.47 -3.97 -26.37
N GLY A 108 20.30 -3.74 -27.68
CA GLY A 108 19.22 -4.29 -28.49
C GLY A 108 17.89 -3.58 -28.26
N ILE A 109 17.24 -3.12 -29.33
CA ILE A 109 15.97 -2.39 -29.29
C ILE A 109 14.90 -3.17 -28.50
N SER A 110 14.77 -4.48 -28.75
CA SER A 110 13.78 -5.33 -28.07
C SER A 110 13.97 -5.38 -26.56
N SER A 111 15.21 -5.39 -26.08
CA SER A 111 15.54 -5.40 -24.64
C SER A 111 15.24 -4.05 -23.98
N MET A 112 15.45 -2.94 -24.69
CA MET A 112 15.09 -1.61 -24.20
C MET A 112 13.57 -1.44 -24.07
N ILE A 113 12.81 -2.01 -25.00
CA ILE A 113 11.34 -2.05 -24.92
C ILE A 113 10.91 -2.81 -23.66
N THR A 114 11.39 -4.04 -23.45
CA THR A 114 10.98 -4.85 -22.29
C THR A 114 11.41 -4.24 -20.96
N ARG A 115 12.57 -3.58 -20.88
CA ARG A 115 13.00 -2.84 -19.68
C ARG A 115 12.11 -1.64 -19.36
N THR A 116 11.61 -0.96 -20.39
CA THR A 116 10.76 0.23 -20.21
C THR A 116 9.31 -0.12 -19.90
N THR A 117 8.88 -1.34 -20.24
CA THR A 117 7.50 -1.82 -20.05
C THR A 117 7.42 -2.88 -18.97
N ASN A 118 7.90 -4.10 -19.24
CA ASN A 118 7.76 -5.26 -18.38
C ASN A 118 8.54 -5.10 -17.07
N ASP A 119 9.82 -4.72 -17.12
CA ASP A 119 10.61 -4.58 -15.90
C ASP A 119 10.07 -3.43 -15.02
N ALA A 120 9.68 -2.31 -15.65
CA ALA A 120 9.04 -1.20 -14.95
C ALA A 120 7.72 -1.64 -14.28
N PHE A 121 6.90 -2.46 -14.95
CA PHE A 121 5.69 -3.02 -14.36
C PHE A 121 5.99 -3.96 -13.20
N GLN A 122 7.00 -4.83 -13.31
CA GLN A 122 7.43 -5.69 -12.21
C GLN A 122 7.90 -4.89 -10.99
N VAL A 123 8.64 -3.80 -11.21
CA VAL A 123 9.01 -2.87 -10.14
C VAL A 123 7.78 -2.23 -9.50
N MET A 124 6.77 -1.83 -10.29
CA MET A 124 5.52 -1.29 -9.77
C MET A 124 4.79 -2.29 -8.86
N GLN A 125 4.68 -3.54 -9.30
CA GLN A 125 4.06 -4.62 -8.52
C GLN A 125 4.84 -4.89 -7.23
N PHE A 126 6.17 -4.95 -7.31
CA PHE A 126 7.02 -5.13 -6.14
C PHE A 126 6.85 -3.99 -5.11
N ILE A 127 6.78 -2.73 -5.57
CA ILE A 127 6.53 -1.59 -4.70
C ILE A 127 5.13 -1.67 -4.08
N ASN A 128 4.13 -2.10 -4.84
CA ASN A 128 2.76 -2.22 -4.35
C ASN A 128 2.62 -3.29 -3.25
N ILE A 129 3.34 -4.42 -3.38
CA ILE A 129 3.37 -5.48 -2.35
C ILE A 129 4.13 -5.03 -1.10
N LEU A 130 5.15 -4.18 -1.26
CA LEU A 130 5.98 -3.71 -0.16
C LEU A 130 5.33 -2.61 0.69
N LEU A 131 4.31 -1.92 0.18
CA LEU A 131 3.60 -0.81 0.82
C LEU A 131 2.27 -1.25 1.43
#